data_AF-A0A0B2UPK6-F1
#
_entry.id   AF-A0A0B2UPK6-F1
#
_cell.length_a   1.000
_cell.length_b   1.000
_cell.length_c   1.000
_cell.angle_alpha   90.00
_cell.angle_beta   90.00
_cell.angle_gamma   90.00
#
_symmetry.space_group_name_H-M   'P 1'
#
loop_
_entity.id
_entity.type
_entity.pdbx_description
1 polymer ?
#
loop_
_entity_poly.entity_id
_entity_poly.type
_entity_poly.pdbx_seq_one_letter_code
_entity_poly.pdbx_strand_id
1 'polypeptide(L)'
;PCCRLWCACFVALLILPVSNHLVGPPHLEQCLCDVDSLPPQDDIVWLPNSYPPCLHRGQAVLLWNSTACNSPFSIRSASVSLDIDSGLLFIERRICFYSTIWRFGYYFKCAAAENVYRKNTLRIGHDRFSRQSRKKRWLRRRNPPAQLIHFQQDRYI
;
A
#
# COMPACT_ATOMS: atom_id res chain seq x y z
N PRO A 1 -66.52 4.15 13.81
CA PRO A 1 -65.93 5.30 14.52
C PRO A 1 -64.89 4.84 15.55
N CYS A 2 -63.73 5.51 15.55
CA CYS A 2 -62.57 5.37 16.45
C CYS A 2 -61.56 4.24 16.16
N CYS A 3 -60.60 4.62 15.32
CA CYS A 3 -59.23 4.10 15.25
C CYS A 3 -58.46 4.35 16.58
N ARG A 4 -57.60 3.42 16.99
CA ARG A 4 -56.35 3.75 17.70
C ARG A 4 -55.18 2.88 17.23
N LEU A 5 -54.43 3.49 16.31
CA LEU A 5 -53.01 3.38 16.00
C LEU A 5 -52.16 2.51 16.95
N TRP A 6 -51.60 1.44 16.39
CA TRP A 6 -50.32 0.90 16.83
C TRP A 6 -49.21 1.67 16.11
N CYS A 7 -48.39 2.36 16.90
CA CYS A 7 -47.26 3.14 16.42
C CYS A 7 -46.09 2.19 16.16
N ALA A 8 -45.79 1.92 14.88
CA ALA A 8 -44.59 1.21 14.48
C ALA A 8 -43.40 2.18 14.48
N CYS A 9 -42.57 2.13 15.52
CA CYS A 9 -41.25 2.74 15.50
C CYS A 9 -40.37 1.95 14.52
N PHE A 10 -40.37 2.33 13.24
CA PHE A 10 -39.34 1.94 12.30
C PHE A 10 -38.06 2.69 12.68
N VAL A 11 -37.20 2.04 13.47
CA VAL A 11 -35.80 2.44 13.63
C VAL A 11 -35.14 2.19 12.28
N ALA A 12 -35.10 3.23 11.44
CA ALA A 12 -34.28 3.25 10.25
C ALA A 12 -32.81 3.21 10.70
N LEU A 13 -32.26 2.00 10.78
CA LEU A 13 -30.83 1.76 10.88
C LEU A 13 -30.20 2.31 9.60
N LEU A 14 -29.73 3.55 9.68
CA LEU A 14 -28.79 4.12 8.71
C LEU A 14 -27.51 3.29 8.79
N ILE A 15 -27.46 2.24 7.98
CA ILE A 15 -26.20 1.56 7.65
C ILE A 15 -25.42 2.56 6.80
N LEU A 16 -24.68 3.44 7.46
CA LEU A 16 -23.62 4.20 6.81
C LEU A 16 -22.67 3.15 6.21
N PRO A 17 -22.42 3.14 4.89
CA PRO A 17 -21.35 2.33 4.35
C PRO A 17 -20.05 2.92 4.90
N VAL A 18 -19.55 2.33 5.98
CA VAL A 18 -18.18 2.55 6.43
C VAL A 18 -17.34 2.07 5.26
N SER A 19 -16.82 3.03 4.50
CA SER A 19 -15.86 2.76 3.45
C SER A 19 -14.66 2.15 4.15
N ASN A 20 -14.54 0.83 4.12
CA ASN A 20 -13.40 0.09 4.62
C ASN A 20 -12.20 0.42 3.73
N HIS A 21 -11.63 1.62 3.91
CA HIS A 21 -10.37 2.04 3.31
C HIS A 21 -9.17 1.29 3.93
N LEU A 22 -9.40 0.53 5.00
CA LEU A 22 -8.41 -0.31 5.66
C LEU A 22 -8.32 -1.67 4.96
N VAL A 23 -7.96 -1.67 3.67
CA VAL A 23 -7.35 -2.87 3.09
C VAL A 23 -6.01 -3.01 3.81
N GLY A 24 -5.87 -4.06 4.62
CA GLY A 24 -4.65 -4.33 5.37
C GLY A 24 -3.42 -4.37 4.46
N PRO A 25 -2.22 -4.19 5.02
CA PRO A 25 -1.00 -4.24 4.24
C PRO A 25 -0.89 -5.58 3.51
N PRO A 26 -0.40 -5.60 2.25
CA PRO A 26 -0.22 -6.83 1.51
C PRO A 26 0.68 -7.80 2.28
N HIS A 27 0.35 -9.08 2.19
CA HIS A 27 1.11 -10.15 2.82
C HIS A 27 2.30 -10.51 1.92
N LEU A 28 3.48 -10.60 2.52
CA LEU A 28 4.69 -11.09 1.88
C LEU A 28 5.08 -12.42 2.54
N GLU A 29 4.94 -13.51 1.81
CA GLU A 29 5.39 -14.85 2.21
C GLU A 29 6.75 -15.10 1.60
N GLN A 30 7.81 -14.83 2.39
CA GLN A 30 9.19 -15.09 2.00
C GLN A 30 9.95 -15.75 3.14
N CYS A 31 10.41 -16.96 2.87
CA CYS A 31 11.24 -17.75 3.77
C CYS A 31 12.69 -17.39 3.54
N LEU A 32 13.20 -16.40 4.27
CA LEU A 32 14.57 -15.91 4.11
C LEU A 32 15.63 -16.82 4.74
N CYS A 33 15.22 -17.61 5.73
CA CYS A 33 16.14 -18.36 6.58
C CYS A 33 16.21 -19.86 6.27
N ASP A 34 15.36 -20.37 5.38
CA ASP A 34 15.44 -21.76 4.96
C ASP A 34 16.51 -21.91 3.87
N VAL A 35 17.21 -23.04 3.90
CA VAL A 35 18.42 -23.29 3.09
C VAL A 35 18.08 -23.47 1.60
N ASP A 36 16.86 -23.94 1.31
CA ASP A 36 16.38 -24.25 -0.04
C ASP A 36 15.52 -23.15 -0.66
N SER A 37 15.14 -22.14 0.11
CA SER A 37 14.43 -20.97 -0.40
C SER A 37 15.43 -19.89 -0.78
N LEU A 38 16.08 -20.07 -1.93
CA LEU A 38 16.58 -18.90 -2.64
C LEU A 38 15.36 -18.00 -2.88
N PRO A 39 15.31 -16.77 -2.31
CA PRO A 39 14.22 -15.87 -2.65
C PRO A 39 14.25 -15.70 -4.17
N PRO A 40 13.09 -15.70 -4.86
CA PRO A 40 13.06 -15.34 -6.26
C PRO A 40 13.72 -13.96 -6.38
N GLN A 41 14.96 -13.94 -6.85
CA GLN A 41 15.68 -12.71 -7.12
C GLN A 41 14.89 -12.04 -8.23
N ASP A 42 14.30 -10.88 -7.90
CA ASP A 42 13.59 -9.96 -8.79
C ASP A 42 12.06 -9.97 -8.81
N ASP A 43 11.38 -10.71 -7.93
CA ASP A 43 9.93 -10.51 -7.81
C ASP A 43 9.58 -9.14 -7.23
N ILE A 44 8.66 -8.46 -7.91
CA ILE A 44 8.17 -7.14 -7.51
C ILE A 44 6.91 -7.34 -6.68
N VAL A 45 6.95 -6.89 -5.42
CA VAL A 45 5.77 -6.82 -4.57
C VAL A 45 4.94 -5.62 -5.01
N TRP A 46 3.75 -5.88 -5.54
CA TRP A 46 2.85 -4.85 -6.03
C TRP A 46 1.88 -4.39 -4.93
N LEU A 47 1.99 -3.12 -4.55
CA LEU A 47 1.02 -2.48 -3.66
C LEU A 47 -0.30 -2.25 -4.42
N PRO A 48 -1.44 -2.50 -3.73
CA PRO A 48 -2.76 -2.35 -4.33
C PRO A 48 -3.09 -0.89 -4.61
N ASN A 49 -4.11 -0.67 -5.44
CA ASN A 49 -4.51 0.68 -5.86
C ASN A 49 -5.15 1.54 -4.74
N SER A 50 -5.44 0.93 -3.58
CA SER A 50 -5.86 1.63 -2.37
C SER A 50 -4.72 2.40 -1.70
N TYR A 51 -3.46 2.02 -1.96
CA TYR A 51 -2.31 2.69 -1.37
C TYR A 51 -2.09 4.09 -1.95
N PRO A 52 -1.54 5.03 -1.15
CA PRO A 52 -1.19 6.34 -1.67
C PRO A 52 0.02 6.23 -2.63
N PRO A 53 0.17 7.16 -3.59
CA PRO A 53 1.31 7.21 -4.51
C PRO A 53 2.65 7.46 -3.82
N CYS A 54 2.62 8.04 -2.62
CA CYS A 54 3.79 8.30 -1.80
C CYS A 54 3.54 7.76 -0.39
N LEU A 55 4.52 7.06 0.13
CA LEU A 55 4.57 6.57 1.50
C LEU A 55 5.48 7.47 2.34
N HIS A 56 5.03 7.72 3.56
CA HIS A 56 5.71 8.55 4.55
C HIS A 56 6.40 7.68 5.59
N ARG A 57 7.38 8.26 6.29
CA ARG A 57 8.06 7.60 7.40
C ARG A 57 7.05 7.14 8.45
N GLY A 58 7.24 5.94 8.99
CA GLY A 58 6.39 5.31 9.98
C GLY A 58 5.16 4.58 9.42
N GLN A 59 4.94 4.59 8.11
CA GLN A 59 3.84 3.83 7.51
C GLN A 59 4.21 2.35 7.32
N ALA A 60 3.28 1.46 7.66
CA ALA A 60 3.39 0.03 7.39
C ALA A 60 3.18 -0.25 5.89
N VAL A 61 4.09 -1.01 5.30
CA VAL A 61 4.08 -1.30 3.86
C VAL A 61 3.50 -2.67 3.56
N LEU A 62 3.95 -3.66 4.32
CA LEU A 62 3.63 -5.05 4.11
C LEU A 62 3.65 -5.76 5.46
N LEU A 63 2.83 -6.81 5.55
CA LEU A 63 2.93 -7.79 6.62
C LEU A 63 3.88 -8.88 6.15
N TRP A 64 5.01 -9.03 6.84
CA TRP A 64 5.93 -10.12 6.60
C TRP A 64 5.40 -11.36 7.30
N ASN A 65 4.73 -12.23 6.55
CA ASN A 65 4.16 -13.44 7.13
C ASN A 65 5.27 -14.46 7.36
N SER A 66 5.57 -14.74 8.62
CA SER A 66 6.56 -15.74 9.03
C SER A 66 5.95 -16.98 9.68
N THR A 67 4.63 -17.16 9.59
CA THR A 67 3.97 -18.29 10.26
C THR A 67 4.28 -19.62 9.59
N ALA A 68 4.59 -19.61 8.29
CA ALA A 68 4.88 -20.80 7.50
C ALA A 68 6.36 -21.22 7.51
N CYS A 69 7.28 -20.39 8.00
CA CYS A 69 8.72 -20.65 7.91
C CYS A 69 9.56 -19.78 8.84
N ASN A 70 10.85 -20.10 8.95
CA ASN A 70 11.78 -19.37 9.80
C ASN A 70 11.93 -17.91 9.34
N SER A 71 11.45 -16.96 10.16
CA SER A 71 11.69 -15.53 9.92
C SER A 71 13.09 -15.09 10.33
N PRO A 72 13.59 -14.01 9.70
CA PRO A 72 14.75 -13.32 10.25
C PRO A 72 14.40 -12.73 11.63
N PHE A 73 15.29 -12.94 12.60
CA PHE A 73 15.22 -12.35 13.93
C PHE A 73 15.58 -10.86 13.93
N SER A 74 16.31 -10.39 12.91
CA SER A 74 16.66 -8.97 12.80
C SER A 74 16.81 -8.58 11.34
N ILE A 75 16.22 -7.45 10.97
CA ILE A 75 16.43 -6.79 9.68
C ILE A 75 17.03 -5.41 9.92
N ARG A 76 18.12 -5.12 9.21
CA ARG A 76 18.79 -3.81 9.19
C ARG A 76 18.76 -3.24 7.79
N SER A 77 18.11 -2.10 7.62
CA SER A 77 18.14 -1.31 6.39
C SER A 77 18.14 0.17 6.74
N ALA A 78 18.57 1.02 5.80
CA ALA A 78 18.48 2.47 5.95
C ALA A 78 17.12 3.04 5.51
N SER A 79 16.26 2.20 4.92
CA SER A 79 14.98 2.61 4.34
C SER A 79 13.76 1.94 4.97
N VAL A 80 13.95 0.82 5.68
CA VAL A 80 12.89 0.06 6.33
C VAL A 80 13.31 -0.49 7.68
N SER A 81 12.33 -0.68 8.55
CA SER A 81 12.45 -1.35 9.83
C SER A 81 11.40 -2.45 9.94
N LEU A 82 11.77 -3.65 10.40
CA LEU A 82 10.83 -4.72 10.69
C LEU A 82 10.50 -4.70 12.18
N ASP A 83 9.22 -4.68 12.51
CA ASP A 83 8.74 -5.00 13.85
C ASP A 83 8.54 -6.52 13.95
N ILE A 84 9.32 -7.16 14.82
CA ILE A 84 9.38 -8.63 14.92
C ILE A 84 8.10 -9.17 15.56
N ASP A 85 7.52 -8.43 16.51
CA ASP A 85 6.36 -8.87 17.28
C ASP A 85 5.08 -8.85 16.42
N SER A 86 4.92 -7.83 15.58
CA SER A 86 3.77 -7.72 14.67
C SER A 86 4.02 -8.29 13.28
N GLY A 87 5.27 -8.52 12.89
CA GLY A 87 5.66 -8.87 11.53
C GLY A 87 5.50 -7.72 10.53
N LEU A 88 5.23 -6.49 10.98
CA LEU A 88 5.00 -5.35 10.09
C LEU A 88 6.31 -4.71 9.64
N LEU A 89 6.44 -4.49 8.33
CA LEU A 89 7.55 -3.74 7.76
C LEU A 89 7.16 -2.26 7.62
N PHE A 90 7.88 -1.40 8.31
CA PHE A 90 7.69 0.04 8.29
C PHE A 90 8.72 0.75 7.42
N ILE A 91 8.29 1.87 6.83
CA ILE A 91 9.17 2.76 6.07
C ILE A 91 9.88 3.75 6.98
N GLU A 92 11.18 3.93 6.77
CA GLU A 92 11.97 4.94 7.47
C GLU A 92 12.15 6.25 6.68
N ARG A 93 11.93 6.23 5.36
CA ARG A 93 12.15 7.38 4.47
C ARG A 93 11.01 7.59 3.50
N ARG A 94 10.69 8.84 3.16
CA ARG A 94 9.63 9.11 2.18
C ARG A 94 9.95 8.48 0.82
N ILE A 95 9.02 7.71 0.28
CA ILE A 95 9.15 7.03 -1.02
C ILE A 95 7.93 7.38 -1.88
N CYS A 96 8.14 7.63 -3.17
CA CYS A 96 7.06 7.89 -4.13
C CYS A 96 7.22 7.00 -5.35
N PHE A 97 6.14 6.36 -5.77
CA PHE A 97 6.11 5.38 -6.88
C PHE A 97 5.86 6.03 -8.25
N TYR A 98 6.26 7.28 -8.47
CA TYR A 98 5.96 7.99 -9.71
C TYR A 98 6.79 7.46 -10.88
N SER A 99 6.22 6.51 -11.63
CA SER A 99 6.87 5.87 -12.79
C SER A 99 8.18 5.16 -12.42
N THR A 100 8.30 4.74 -11.16
CA THR A 100 9.49 4.08 -10.61
C THR A 100 9.08 2.94 -9.70
N ILE A 101 9.90 1.90 -9.65
CA ILE A 101 9.83 0.81 -8.66
C ILE A 101 10.85 1.14 -7.58
N TRP A 102 10.45 1.03 -6.32
CA TRP A 102 11.35 1.22 -5.20
C TRP A 102 12.13 -0.06 -4.95
N ARG A 103 13.46 0.01 -5.10
CA ARG A 103 14.40 -1.07 -4.79
C ARG A 103 15.23 -0.67 -3.57
N PHE A 104 15.30 -1.54 -2.58
CA PHE A 104 16.18 -1.34 -1.43
C PHE A 104 16.87 -2.64 -1.00
N GLY A 105 18.09 -2.48 -0.49
CA GLY A 105 18.83 -3.57 0.14
C GLY A 105 18.57 -3.61 1.65
N TYR A 106 18.61 -4.82 2.20
CA TYR A 106 18.55 -5.03 3.64
C TYR A 106 19.48 -6.16 4.04
N TYR A 107 19.98 -6.08 5.26
CA TYR A 107 20.71 -7.14 5.91
C TYR A 107 19.78 -7.85 6.88
N PHE A 108 19.84 -9.17 6.93
CA PHE A 108 19.01 -9.95 7.83
C PHE A 108 19.84 -11.01 8.55
N LYS A 109 19.37 -11.40 9.72
CA LYS A 109 19.96 -12.45 10.54
C LYS A 109 18.90 -13.47 10.92
N CYS A 110 19.21 -14.75 10.76
CA CYS A 110 18.35 -15.86 11.12
C CYS A 110 18.72 -16.39 12.51
N ALA A 111 17.74 -16.91 13.26
CA ALA A 111 17.99 -17.45 14.60
C ALA A 111 18.96 -18.65 14.59
N ALA A 112 18.84 -19.52 13.58
CA ALA A 112 19.67 -20.72 13.43
C ALA A 112 21.07 -20.46 12.85
N ALA A 113 21.34 -19.27 12.29
CA ALA A 113 22.62 -18.96 11.65
C ALA A 113 23.54 -18.23 12.63
N GLU A 114 24.74 -18.78 12.84
CA GLU A 114 25.80 -18.20 13.69
C GLU A 114 26.13 -16.77 13.27
N ASN A 115 25.55 -15.75 13.93
CA ASN A 115 25.92 -14.32 13.87
C ASN A 115 26.20 -13.66 12.49
N VAL A 116 25.92 -14.34 11.38
CA VAL A 116 26.24 -13.86 10.03
C VAL A 116 25.04 -13.09 9.49
N TYR A 117 25.29 -11.83 9.15
CA TYR A 117 24.33 -11.04 8.39
C TYR A 117 24.38 -11.45 6.93
N ARG A 118 23.22 -11.86 6.41
CA ARG A 118 23.02 -12.09 4.98
C ARG A 118 22.43 -10.83 4.35
N LYS A 119 22.76 -10.57 3.09
CA LYS A 119 22.25 -9.42 2.33
C LYS A 119 21.21 -9.89 1.34
N ASN A 120 20.11 -9.16 1.23
CA ASN A 120 19.13 -9.36 0.18
C ASN A 120 18.61 -8.00 -0.32
N THR A 121 17.83 -8.03 -1.40
CA THR A 121 17.17 -6.85 -1.97
C THR A 121 15.69 -7.13 -2.18
N LEU A 122 14.84 -6.15 -1.87
CA LEU A 122 13.41 -6.20 -2.15
C LEU A 122 13.04 -5.11 -3.16
N ARG A 123 12.06 -5.42 -4.01
CA ARG A 123 11.48 -4.50 -4.99
C ARG A 123 10.01 -4.34 -4.70
N ILE A 124 9.58 -3.11 -4.46
CA ILE A 124 8.18 -2.76 -4.21
C ILE A 124 7.74 -1.79 -5.30
N GLY A 125 6.65 -2.11 -5.96
CA GLY A 125 6.01 -1.27 -6.96
C GLY A 125 4.59 -0.92 -6.53
N HIS A 126 4.04 0.17 -7.08
CA HIS A 126 2.62 0.46 -6.99
C HIS A 126 1.96 0.10 -8.31
N ASP A 127 0.86 -0.67 -8.26
CA ASP A 127 0.21 -1.21 -9.46
C ASP A 127 -0.15 -0.12 -10.48
N ARG A 128 -0.82 0.95 -10.04
CA ARG A 128 -1.09 2.13 -10.88
C ARG A 128 0.12 3.04 -11.15
N PHE A 129 0.81 3.51 -10.11
CA PHE A 129 1.73 4.65 -10.25
C PHE A 129 3.11 4.26 -10.78
N SER A 130 3.61 3.06 -10.49
CA SER A 130 4.93 2.63 -10.98
C SER A 130 4.91 2.30 -12.46
N ARG A 131 3.78 1.82 -13.00
CA ARG A 131 3.65 1.38 -14.40
C ARG A 131 3.33 2.51 -15.37
N GLN A 132 2.77 3.63 -14.89
CA GLN A 132 2.30 4.71 -15.75
C GLN A 132 3.22 5.95 -15.69
N SER A 133 3.53 6.51 -16.86
CA SER A 133 4.21 7.80 -16.95
C SER A 133 3.32 8.93 -16.46
N ARG A 134 3.80 9.73 -15.50
CA ARG A 134 3.03 10.87 -14.97
C ARG A 134 2.98 12.00 -16.00
N LYS A 135 1.83 12.18 -16.64
CA LYS A 135 1.51 13.45 -17.31
C LYS A 135 1.45 14.57 -16.27
N LYS A 136 2.34 15.56 -16.36
CA LYS A 136 2.41 16.69 -15.42
C LYS A 136 1.02 17.34 -15.30
N ARG A 137 0.55 17.60 -14.07
CA ARG A 137 -0.79 18.16 -13.82
C ARG A 137 -1.00 19.49 -14.56
N TRP A 138 0.03 20.31 -14.65
CA TRP A 138 -0.04 21.60 -15.35
C TRP A 138 -0.24 21.44 -16.87
N LEU A 139 0.31 20.39 -17.50
CA LEU A 139 0.06 20.09 -18.92
C LEU A 139 -1.41 19.74 -19.17
N ARG A 140 -2.02 18.94 -18.29
CA ARG A 140 -3.45 18.59 -18.36
C ARG A 140 -4.38 19.79 -18.17
N ARG A 141 -3.97 20.78 -17.37
CA ARG A 141 -4.76 22.01 -17.16
C ARG A 141 -4.71 22.94 -18.36
N ARG A 142 -3.57 23.01 -19.06
CA ARG A 142 -3.42 23.87 -20.25
C ARG A 142 -3.98 23.25 -21.53
N ASN A 143 -4.06 21.93 -21.58
CA ASN A 143 -4.66 21.21 -22.71
C ASN A 143 -5.74 20.25 -22.17
N PRO A 144 -6.91 20.77 -21.74
CA PRO A 144 -8.02 19.91 -21.36
C PRO A 144 -8.38 19.03 -22.57
N PRO A 145 -8.81 17.77 -22.36
CA PRO A 145 -9.40 16.99 -23.45
C PRO A 145 -10.53 17.82 -24.05
N ALA A 146 -10.72 17.77 -25.38
CA ALA A 146 -11.72 18.56 -26.09
C ALA A 146 -13.13 18.20 -25.60
N GLN A 147 -13.55 18.82 -24.50
CA GLN A 147 -14.94 18.85 -24.05
C GLN A 147 -15.54 20.08 -24.70
N LEU A 148 -16.75 19.97 -25.21
CA LEU A 148 -17.48 21.10 -25.79
C LEU A 148 -17.62 22.16 -24.71
N ILE A 149 -16.87 23.26 -24.82
CA ILE A 149 -17.03 24.41 -23.93
C ILE A 149 -18.34 25.06 -24.35
N HIS A 150 -19.42 24.80 -23.60
CA HIS A 150 -20.69 25.48 -23.80
C HIS A 150 -20.58 26.90 -23.22
N PHE A 151 -20.41 27.88 -24.09
CA PHE A 151 -20.59 29.28 -23.73
C PHE A 151 -22.10 29.55 -23.63
N GLN A 152 -22.61 29.78 -22.42
CA GLN A 152 -23.91 30.42 -22.25
C GLN A 152 -23.68 31.93 -22.36
N GLN A 153 -24.23 32.56 -23.40
CA GLN A 153 -24.35 34.01 -23.43
C GLN A 153 -25.54 34.38 -22.55
N ASP A 154 -25.29 35.11 -21.46
CA ASP A 154 -26.35 35.73 -20.70
C ASP A 154 -27.10 36.70 -21.62
N ARG A 155 -28.40 36.46 -21.81
CA ARG A 155 -29.28 37.42 -22.49
C ARG A 155 -29.55 38.58 -21.54
N TYR A 156 -29.04 39.76 -21.87
CA TYR A 156 -29.54 40.99 -21.29
C TYR A 156 -30.97 41.23 -21.78
N ILE A 157 -31.92 41.33 -20.84
CA ILE A 157 -33.33 41.68 -21.06
C ILE A 157 -33.43 43.19 -21.28
#